data_AF-A0A495S7J8-F1
#
_entry.id   AF-A0A495S7J8-F1
#
_cell.length_a   1.000
_cell.length_b   1.000
_cell.length_c   1.000
_cell.angle_alpha   90.00
_cell.angle_beta   90.00
_cell.angle_gamma   90.00
#
_symmetry.space_group_name_H-M   'P 1'
#
loop_
_entity.id
_entity.type
_entity.pdbx_description
1 polymer ?
#
loop_
_entity_poly.entity_id
_entity_poly.type
_entity_poly.pdbx_seq_one_letter_code
_entity_poly.pdbx_strand_id
1 'polypeptide(L)'
;MKKIFITCFLMVSLVSLHAQNGVGINTNAPKATLDIQAKTPDTPESSAGILFPTVSRFSTTDPAASQNAMLVSLDNAGSAGFEGYYFWDDTKKLWQYIFQTKILGKNLFKTIGSGIGFPVIA
;
A
#
# COMPACT_ATOMS: atom_id res chain seq x y z
N MET A 1 -31.36 -33.51 30.72
CA MET A 1 -29.96 -33.83 30.39
C MET A 1 -29.61 -33.61 28.92
N LYS A 2 -30.34 -34.17 27.93
CA LYS A 2 -30.06 -33.94 26.49
C LYS A 2 -29.98 -32.47 26.05
N LYS A 3 -30.86 -31.60 26.53
CA LYS A 3 -30.89 -30.18 26.16
C LYS A 3 -29.64 -29.42 26.62
N ILE A 4 -29.13 -29.73 27.81
CA ILE A 4 -27.90 -29.13 28.38
C ILE A 4 -26.67 -29.52 27.56
N PHE A 5 -26.57 -30.77 27.13
CA PHE A 5 -25.48 -31.22 26.27
C PHE A 5 -25.45 -30.48 24.92
N ILE A 6 -26.62 -30.26 24.31
CA ILE A 6 -26.73 -29.52 23.05
C ILE A 6 -26.32 -28.06 23.23
N THR A 7 -26.75 -27.41 24.32
CA THR A 7 -26.39 -26.02 24.61
C THR A 7 -24.88 -25.86 24.85
N CYS A 8 -24.25 -26.78 25.58
CA CYS A 8 -22.80 -26.76 25.80
C CYS A 8 -22.03 -26.99 24.50
N PHE A 9 -22.47 -27.93 23.65
CA PHE A 9 -21.85 -28.17 22.35
C PHE A 9 -21.92 -26.93 21.45
N LEU A 10 -23.07 -26.24 21.42
CA LEU A 10 -23.25 -25.01 20.65
C LEU A 10 -22.35 -23.87 21.18
N MET A 11 -22.27 -23.68 22.50
CA MET A 11 -21.41 -22.68 23.13
C MET A 11 -19.92 -22.90 22.83
N VAL A 12 -19.45 -24.15 22.86
CA VAL A 12 -18.05 -24.50 22.55
C VAL A 12 -17.73 -24.27 21.07
N SER A 13 -18.70 -24.48 20.16
CA SER A 13 -18.49 -24.25 18.72
C SER A 13 -18.35 -22.76 18.35
N LEU A 14 -18.92 -21.86 19.14
CA LEU A 14 -18.86 -20.40 18.89
C LEU A 14 -17.50 -19.80 19.26
N VAL A 15 -16.73 -20.44 20.15
CA VAL A 15 -15.40 -19.95 20.57
C VAL A 15 -14.34 -20.13 19.47
N SER A 16 -14.62 -20.92 18.44
CA SER A 16 -13.71 -21.18 17.30
C SER A 16 -13.97 -20.28 16.09
N LEU A 17 -14.94 -19.36 16.16
CA LEU A 17 -15.21 -18.39 15.10
C LEU A 17 -14.26 -17.20 15.25
N HIS A 18 -13.04 -17.31 14.72
CA HIS A 18 -12.18 -16.15 14.55
C HIS A 18 -12.57 -15.40 13.28
N ALA A 19 -12.85 -14.10 13.39
CA ALA A 19 -12.79 -13.22 12.22
C ALA A 19 -11.37 -13.31 11.65
N GLN A 20 -11.21 -13.47 10.33
CA GLN A 20 -9.89 -13.58 9.72
C GLN A 20 -9.04 -12.35 10.15
N ASN A 21 -7.87 -12.59 10.75
CA ASN A 21 -6.95 -11.55 11.24
C ASN A 21 -6.31 -10.69 10.11
N GLY A 22 -6.72 -10.90 8.87
CA GLY A 22 -6.25 -10.18 7.68
C GLY A 22 -7.08 -10.53 6.45
N VAL A 23 -6.98 -9.70 5.44
CA VAL A 23 -7.62 -9.90 4.13
C VAL A 23 -6.60 -10.54 3.19
N GLY A 24 -6.88 -11.77 2.76
CA GLY A 24 -6.09 -12.46 1.75
C GLY A 24 -6.72 -12.33 0.36
N ILE A 25 -5.94 -11.92 -0.64
CA ILE A 25 -6.30 -12.06 -2.06
C ILE A 25 -5.36 -13.10 -2.66
N ASN A 26 -5.94 -14.16 -3.22
CA ASN A 26 -5.23 -15.37 -3.69
C ASN A 26 -4.45 -16.11 -2.58
N THR A 27 -4.81 -15.95 -1.31
CA THR A 27 -4.26 -16.72 -0.18
C THR A 27 -5.32 -16.91 0.91
N ASN A 28 -5.35 -18.11 1.51
CA ASN A 28 -6.22 -18.42 2.65
C ASN A 28 -5.50 -18.28 4.01
N ALA A 29 -4.20 -17.97 3.99
CA ALA A 29 -3.38 -17.81 5.18
C ALA A 29 -2.60 -16.49 5.08
N PRO A 30 -3.29 -15.34 5.18
CA PRO A 30 -2.66 -14.03 5.04
C PRO A 30 -1.61 -13.82 6.13
N LYS A 31 -0.44 -13.30 5.73
CA LYS A 31 0.68 -13.00 6.65
C LYS A 31 0.74 -11.53 7.09
N ALA A 32 -0.22 -10.72 6.65
CA ALA A 32 -0.36 -9.31 6.98
C ALA A 32 -1.85 -8.93 7.03
N THR A 33 -2.15 -7.70 7.46
CA THR A 33 -3.53 -7.15 7.44
C THR A 33 -4.14 -7.19 6.04
N LEU A 34 -3.32 -7.00 5.00
CA LEU A 34 -3.65 -7.24 3.60
C LEU A 34 -2.50 -8.02 2.97
N ASP A 35 -2.77 -9.25 2.51
CA ASP A 35 -1.81 -10.11 1.82
C ASP A 35 -2.36 -10.43 0.42
N ILE A 36 -1.70 -9.91 -0.62
CA ILE A 36 -2.10 -10.08 -2.01
C ILE A 36 -1.01 -10.90 -2.69
N GLN A 37 -1.34 -12.15 -3.03
CA GLN A 37 -0.41 -13.02 -3.74
C GLN A 37 -0.69 -13.03 -5.24
N ALA A 38 0.39 -13.14 -6.02
CA ALA A 38 0.26 -13.39 -7.44
C ALA A 38 -0.35 -14.78 -7.65
N LYS A 39 -1.37 -14.86 -8.51
CA LYS A 39 -1.99 -16.13 -8.88
C LYS A 39 -1.02 -17.05 -9.64
N THR A 40 -0.19 -16.46 -10.48
CA THR A 40 0.87 -17.12 -11.25
C THR A 40 2.16 -16.31 -11.12
N PRO A 41 3.02 -16.62 -10.13
CA PRO A 41 4.20 -15.81 -9.82
C PRO A 41 5.18 -15.65 -10.99
N ASP A 42 5.34 -16.68 -11.82
CA ASP A 42 6.29 -16.67 -12.95
C ASP A 42 5.74 -15.97 -14.20
N THR A 43 4.41 -15.93 -14.34
CA THR A 43 3.71 -15.35 -15.50
C THR A 43 2.43 -14.66 -15.05
N PRO A 44 2.52 -13.44 -14.49
CA PRO A 44 1.34 -12.73 -14.02
C PRO A 44 0.33 -12.51 -15.15
N GLU A 45 -0.96 -12.73 -14.88
CA GLU A 45 -2.05 -12.43 -15.82
C GLU A 45 -2.09 -10.92 -16.15
N SER A 46 -2.71 -10.52 -17.27
CA SER A 46 -2.76 -9.10 -17.66
C SER A 46 -3.49 -8.20 -16.67
N SER A 47 -4.31 -8.79 -15.80
CA SER A 47 -4.99 -8.13 -14.68
C SER A 47 -4.23 -8.22 -13.36
N ALA A 48 -3.02 -8.79 -13.35
CA ALA A 48 -2.20 -8.89 -12.14
C ALA A 48 -1.68 -7.50 -11.77
N GLY A 49 -2.25 -6.92 -10.71
CA GLY A 49 -1.84 -5.61 -10.21
C GLY A 49 -2.83 -5.03 -9.21
N ILE A 50 -2.53 -3.80 -8.79
CA ILE A 50 -3.39 -2.98 -7.91
C ILE A 50 -3.51 -1.61 -8.54
N LEU A 51 -4.74 -1.13 -8.71
CA LEU A 51 -5.01 0.23 -9.15
C LEU A 51 -5.09 1.15 -7.93
N PHE A 52 -4.35 2.26 -7.98
CA PHE A 52 -4.45 3.35 -7.01
C PHE A 52 -5.24 4.52 -7.61
N PRO A 53 -5.87 5.38 -6.79
CA PRO A 53 -6.50 6.59 -7.27
C PRO A 53 -5.54 7.39 -8.14
N THR A 54 -5.95 7.65 -9.37
CA THR A 54 -5.17 8.44 -10.33
C THR A 54 -5.70 9.87 -10.32
N VAL A 55 -4.80 10.84 -10.21
CA VAL A 55 -5.11 12.27 -10.14
C VAL A 55 -4.33 13.02 -11.21
N SER A 56 -4.92 14.08 -11.75
CA SER A 56 -4.28 14.95 -12.75
C SER A 56 -3.67 16.22 -12.16
N ARG A 57 -3.88 16.46 -10.86
CA ARG A 57 -3.26 17.52 -10.07
C ARG A 57 -3.44 17.20 -8.59
N PHE A 58 -2.52 17.69 -7.76
CA PHE A 58 -2.74 17.70 -6.32
C PHE A 58 -3.75 18.79 -5.91
N SER A 59 -4.47 18.53 -4.82
CA SER A 59 -5.37 19.51 -4.21
C SER A 59 -4.57 20.73 -3.73
N THR A 60 -5.15 21.93 -3.85
CA THR A 60 -4.58 23.16 -3.27
C THR A 60 -4.71 23.20 -1.75
N THR A 61 -5.58 22.36 -1.19
CA THR A 61 -5.72 22.15 0.25
C THR A 61 -5.05 20.85 0.64
N ASP A 62 -4.14 20.93 1.61
CA ASP A 62 -3.40 19.79 2.15
C ASP A 62 -4.35 18.74 2.76
N PRO A 63 -4.08 17.43 2.55
CA PRO A 63 -4.71 16.37 3.34
C PRO A 63 -4.46 16.54 4.85
N ALA A 64 -5.34 15.98 5.68
CA ALA A 64 -5.18 16.03 7.13
C ALA A 64 -4.19 14.97 7.64
N ALA A 65 -3.84 15.05 8.92
CA ALA A 65 -2.87 14.16 9.54
C ALA A 65 -3.24 12.67 9.47
N SER A 66 -4.53 12.35 9.43
CA SER A 66 -5.01 10.96 9.27
C SER A 66 -4.82 10.40 7.87
N GLN A 67 -4.49 11.23 6.88
CA GLN A 67 -4.14 10.81 5.52
C GLN A 67 -2.62 10.71 5.29
N ASN A 68 -1.79 10.79 6.34
CA ASN A 68 -0.36 10.55 6.20
C ASN A 68 -0.08 9.16 5.56
N ALA A 69 0.86 9.11 4.63
CA ALA A 69 1.18 7.96 3.78
C ALA A 69 0.06 7.51 2.81
N MET A 70 -0.95 8.34 2.55
CA MET A 70 -1.93 8.11 1.47
C MET A 70 -1.24 8.09 0.12
N LEU A 71 -1.51 7.08 -0.71
CA LEU A 71 -0.88 6.87 -2.01
C LEU A 71 -1.81 7.21 -3.18
N VAL A 72 -1.29 7.94 -4.17
CA VAL A 72 -1.97 8.25 -5.44
C VAL A 72 -1.01 8.08 -6.61
N SER A 73 -1.56 7.94 -7.82
CA SER A 73 -0.80 8.04 -9.07
C SER A 73 -1.09 9.40 -9.72
N LEU A 74 -0.05 10.14 -10.09
CA LEU A 74 -0.14 11.40 -10.82
C LEU A 74 0.08 11.13 -12.31
N ASP A 75 -0.95 11.36 -13.13
CA ASP A 75 -0.94 11.10 -14.58
C ASP A 75 -0.58 12.34 -15.43
N ASN A 76 -0.53 13.52 -14.80
CA ASN A 76 -0.11 14.75 -15.42
C ASN A 76 0.62 15.60 -14.40
N ALA A 77 1.94 15.67 -14.53
CA ALA A 77 2.77 16.39 -13.57
C ALA A 77 2.66 17.92 -13.70
N GLY A 78 2.22 18.46 -14.84
CA GLY A 78 2.28 19.89 -15.10
C GLY A 78 3.67 20.46 -14.78
N SER A 79 3.74 21.39 -13.82
CA SER A 79 4.99 21.93 -13.26
C SER A 79 5.46 21.26 -11.97
N ALA A 80 4.70 20.31 -11.41
CA ALA A 80 4.94 19.64 -10.12
C ALA A 80 6.00 18.52 -10.16
N GLY A 81 6.71 18.36 -11.27
CA GLY A 81 7.82 17.40 -11.42
C GLY A 81 7.52 16.27 -12.41
N PHE A 82 7.33 15.04 -11.91
CA PHE A 82 7.26 13.81 -12.72
C PHE A 82 5.92 13.09 -12.54
N GLU A 83 5.48 12.38 -13.58
CA GLU A 83 4.35 11.45 -13.44
C GLU A 83 4.78 10.21 -12.65
N GLY A 84 3.82 9.59 -11.96
CA GLY A 84 4.04 8.34 -11.22
C GLY A 84 3.40 8.34 -9.85
N TYR A 85 3.93 7.54 -8.93
CA TYR A 85 3.31 7.33 -7.63
C TYR A 85 3.81 8.36 -6.60
N TYR A 86 2.88 8.91 -5.82
CA TYR A 86 3.14 9.88 -4.78
C TYR A 86 2.45 9.50 -3.48
N PHE A 87 3.11 9.71 -2.35
CA PHE A 87 2.48 9.60 -1.04
C PHE A 87 2.42 10.95 -0.32
N TRP A 88 1.37 11.16 0.49
CA TRP A 88 1.26 12.35 1.34
C TRP A 88 2.18 12.23 2.56
N ASP A 89 3.10 13.18 2.74
CA ASP A 89 3.92 13.32 3.95
C ASP A 89 3.36 14.47 4.79
N ASP A 90 2.58 14.14 5.81
CA ASP A 90 1.91 15.12 6.66
C ASP A 90 2.89 15.95 7.50
N THR A 91 4.06 15.38 7.81
CA THR A 91 5.09 16.09 8.61
C THR A 91 5.71 17.22 7.80
N LYS A 92 5.91 17.00 6.49
CA LYS A 92 6.48 18.00 5.58
C LYS A 92 5.42 18.82 4.84
N LYS A 93 4.15 18.43 4.92
CA LYS A 93 3.02 19.03 4.18
C LYS A 93 3.25 19.03 2.67
N LEU A 94 3.76 17.91 2.14
CA LEU A 94 4.12 17.77 0.73
C LEU A 94 3.81 16.38 0.19
N TRP A 95 3.45 16.32 -1.09
CA TRP A 95 3.38 15.07 -1.85
C TRP A 95 4.79 14.61 -2.24
N GLN A 96 5.18 13.42 -1.78
CA GLN A 96 6.50 12.85 -2.01
C GLN A 96 6.46 11.83 -3.13
N TYR A 97 7.33 12.00 -4.12
CA TYR A 97 7.45 11.07 -5.25
C TYR A 97 8.07 9.75 -4.82
N ILE A 98 7.44 8.63 -5.16
CA ILE A 98 8.01 7.29 -5.04
C ILE A 98 8.83 7.03 -6.31
N PHE A 99 10.14 7.17 -6.12
CA PHE A 99 11.19 7.03 -7.13
C PHE A 99 10.94 5.97 -8.23
N GLN A 100 11.25 6.32 -9.48
CA GLN A 100 11.33 5.39 -10.60
C GLN A 100 12.78 4.89 -10.80
N THR A 101 13.02 3.59 -10.58
CA THR A 101 14.36 2.96 -10.68
C THR A 101 14.91 2.81 -12.10
N LYS A 102 14.24 3.34 -13.12
CA LYS A 102 14.67 3.17 -14.52
C LYS A 102 15.48 4.35 -15.03
N ILE A 103 16.54 4.72 -14.31
CA ILE A 103 17.66 5.47 -14.92
C ILE A 103 18.65 4.45 -15.44
N LEU A 104 18.54 4.13 -16.73
CA LEU A 104 19.49 3.30 -17.48
C LEU A 104 20.92 3.85 -17.26
N GLY A 105 21.70 3.17 -16.43
CA GLY A 105 23.16 3.34 -16.39
C GLY A 105 23.78 4.21 -15.29
N LYS A 106 23.02 4.68 -14.28
CA LYS A 106 23.65 5.29 -13.08
C LYS A 106 23.29 4.52 -11.82
N ASN A 107 24.29 3.84 -11.25
CA ASN A 107 24.25 3.18 -9.96
C ASN A 107 23.80 4.15 -8.86
N LEU A 108 22.53 4.12 -8.48
CA LEU A 108 22.01 4.92 -7.36
C LEU A 108 22.38 4.39 -5.98
N PHE A 109 23.11 3.28 -5.91
CA PHE A 109 23.64 2.75 -4.65
C PHE A 109 25.14 2.95 -4.48
N LYS A 110 25.83 3.64 -5.40
CA LYS A 110 27.23 4.02 -5.18
C LYS A 110 27.31 5.39 -4.54
N THR A 111 27.31 5.35 -3.20
CA THR A 111 27.68 6.37 -2.22
C THR A 111 26.49 6.86 -1.41
N ILE A 112 26.02 6.00 -0.49
CA ILE A 112 25.57 6.47 0.82
C ILE A 112 26.84 6.93 1.55
N GLY A 113 27.38 8.07 1.12
CA GLY A 113 28.51 8.72 1.74
C GLY A 113 28.00 10.05 2.26
N SER A 114 27.77 10.08 3.57
CA SER A 114 27.72 11.27 4.42
C SER A 114 27.20 12.57 3.78
N GLY A 115 25.92 12.85 3.99
CA GLY A 115 25.42 14.22 4.04
C GLY A 115 25.06 14.85 2.71
N ILE A 116 23.84 14.61 2.24
CA ILE A 116 22.75 15.58 2.09
C ILE A 116 21.54 14.80 1.54
N GLY A 117 20.37 15.00 2.14
CA GLY A 117 19.18 14.17 1.93
C GLY A 117 18.62 14.18 0.51
N PHE A 118 17.57 13.36 0.33
CA PHE A 118 16.79 13.30 -0.91
C PHE A 118 16.40 14.70 -1.41
N PRO A 119 16.41 14.94 -2.73
CA PRO A 119 15.96 16.21 -3.28
C PRO A 119 14.50 16.46 -2.88
N VAL A 120 14.26 17.58 -2.21
CA VAL A 120 12.91 18.10 -1.97
C VAL A 120 12.41 18.67 -3.29
N ILE A 121 11.36 18.10 -3.83
CA ILE A 121 10.60 18.70 -4.93
C ILE A 121 9.74 19.79 -4.29
N ALA A 122 9.95 21.04 -4.72
CA ALA A 122 9.17 22.20 -4.30
C ALA A 122 7.79 22.23 -4.98
#